data_AF-A0A258W1W7-F1
#
_entry.id   AF-A0A258W1W7-F1
#
_cell.length_a   1.000
_cell.length_b   1.000
_cell.length_c   1.000
_cell.angle_alpha   90.00
_cell.angle_beta   90.00
_cell.angle_gamma   90.00
#
_symmetry.space_group_name_H-M   'P 1'
#
loop_
_entity.id
_entity.type
_entity.pdbx_description
1 polymer ?
#
loop_
_entity_poly.entity_id
_entity_poly.type
_entity_poly.pdbx_seq_one_letter_code
_entity_poly.pdbx_strand_id
1 'polypeptide(L)'
;MLKSVLTLIALSNLALASSEANDWCWTKEENPATKQPYTSHEEWDNDVIAWKMKSHSNTNIVNLAKAFRLYSKEKAKANSFGHDKVAHCYMGCRLSQSINYNTSDYLAWYKELKDVTDCSLDSHFEQADYVATVLGANAGKDKSIQCEAYCLTHVPH
;
A
#
# COMPACT_ATOMS: atom_id res chain seq x y z
N MET A 1 51.31 -38.26 -13.68
CA MET A 1 51.23 -36.95 -14.37
C MET A 1 49.88 -36.84 -15.04
N LEU A 2 48.88 -36.21 -14.39
CA LEU A 2 47.62 -35.85 -15.04
C LEU A 2 47.59 -34.32 -15.16
N LYS A 3 47.70 -33.83 -16.39
CA LYS A 3 47.56 -32.43 -16.76
C LYS A 3 46.08 -32.10 -16.95
N SER A 4 45.69 -30.94 -16.40
CA SER A 4 44.73 -29.94 -16.89
C SER A 4 43.41 -30.39 -17.53
N VAL A 5 42.28 -29.86 -17.02
CA VAL A 5 41.26 -29.03 -17.73
C VAL A 5 40.34 -28.44 -16.63
N LEU A 6 40.51 -27.17 -16.27
CA LEU A 6 39.62 -26.04 -16.61
C LEU A 6 38.12 -26.28 -16.37
N THR A 7 37.56 -25.62 -15.36
CA THR A 7 36.21 -25.06 -15.47
C THR A 7 36.21 -23.68 -14.81
N LEU A 8 36.12 -22.65 -15.66
CA LEU A 8 36.02 -21.25 -15.28
C LEU A 8 34.81 -21.03 -14.40
N ILE A 9 35.01 -20.37 -13.27
CA ILE A 9 33.97 -19.74 -12.46
C ILE A 9 33.54 -18.47 -13.22
N ALA A 10 32.46 -18.56 -13.99
CA ALA A 10 31.75 -17.41 -14.53
C ALA A 10 30.74 -16.92 -13.47
N LEU A 11 31.20 -16.05 -12.57
CA LEU A 11 30.39 -15.42 -11.53
C LEU A 11 30.55 -13.90 -11.60
N SER A 12 29.98 -13.31 -12.64
CA SER A 12 29.83 -11.85 -12.75
C SER A 12 28.88 -11.48 -13.88
N ASN A 13 27.65 -11.97 -13.81
CA ASN A 13 26.50 -11.31 -14.42
C ASN A 13 25.42 -11.17 -13.34
N LEU A 14 25.66 -10.30 -12.36
CA LEU A 14 24.55 -9.57 -11.74
C LEU A 14 24.03 -8.65 -12.84
N ALA A 15 23.18 -9.21 -13.70
CA ALA A 15 22.23 -8.41 -14.44
C ALA A 15 21.43 -7.66 -13.37
N LEU A 16 21.72 -6.37 -13.23
CA LEU A 16 20.69 -5.43 -12.82
C LEU A 16 19.58 -5.61 -13.85
N ALA A 17 18.63 -6.48 -13.54
CA ALA A 17 17.29 -6.33 -14.05
C ALA A 17 16.77 -5.02 -13.46
N SER A 18 17.13 -3.90 -14.08
CA SER A 18 16.23 -2.78 -14.14
C SER A 18 14.96 -3.38 -14.74
N SER A 19 13.94 -3.60 -13.90
CA SER A 19 12.61 -3.77 -14.45
C SER A 19 12.40 -2.54 -15.32
N GLU A 20 12.42 -2.73 -16.63
CA GLU A 20 11.64 -1.90 -17.51
C GLU A 20 10.22 -2.02 -16.95
N ALA A 21 9.86 -1.11 -16.03
CA ALA A 21 8.47 -0.83 -15.78
C ALA A 21 7.93 -0.58 -17.17
N ASN A 22 7.03 -1.44 -17.63
CA ASN A 22 6.49 -1.38 -18.97
C ASN A 22 6.21 0.09 -19.27
N ASP A 23 6.77 0.61 -20.36
CA ASP A 23 6.75 2.04 -20.77
C ASP A 23 5.33 2.63 -20.93
N TRP A 24 4.32 1.83 -20.59
CA TRP A 24 2.89 2.01 -20.69
C TRP A 24 2.15 1.82 -19.36
N CYS A 25 2.83 1.65 -18.21
CA CYS A 25 2.18 1.46 -16.91
C CYS A 25 1.16 2.56 -16.62
N TRP A 26 1.57 3.81 -16.84
CA TRP A 26 0.73 5.00 -16.71
C TRP A 26 -0.57 4.95 -17.54
N THR A 27 -0.61 4.24 -18.68
CA THR A 27 -1.86 4.08 -19.47
C THR A 27 -2.89 3.15 -18.83
N LYS A 28 -2.48 2.39 -17.81
CA LYS A 28 -3.30 1.47 -17.04
C LYS A 28 -3.55 1.95 -15.61
N GLU A 29 -3.19 3.20 -15.33
CA GLU A 29 -3.34 3.82 -14.03
C GLU A 29 -4.37 4.93 -14.11
N GLU A 30 -5.18 5.10 -13.07
CA GLU A 30 -6.16 6.18 -13.00
C GLU A 30 -5.50 7.45 -12.45
N ASN A 31 -5.70 8.56 -13.15
CA ASN A 31 -5.34 9.87 -12.66
C ASN A 31 -6.32 10.29 -11.54
N PRO A 32 -5.82 10.62 -10.34
CA PRO A 32 -6.68 10.90 -9.18
C PRO A 32 -7.54 12.16 -9.34
N ALA A 33 -7.11 13.11 -10.17
CA ALA A 33 -7.83 14.37 -10.39
C ALA A 33 -8.93 14.24 -11.45
N THR A 34 -8.67 13.49 -12.53
CA THR A 34 -9.60 13.40 -13.67
C THR A 34 -10.45 12.14 -13.68
N LYS A 35 -10.08 11.11 -12.90
CA LYS A 35 -10.73 9.80 -12.89
C LYS A 35 -10.73 9.12 -14.27
N GLN A 36 -9.67 9.37 -15.03
CA GLN A 36 -9.40 8.79 -16.35
C GLN A 36 -7.95 8.30 -16.38
N PRO A 37 -7.57 7.44 -17.34
CA PRO A 37 -6.16 7.09 -17.52
C PRO A 37 -5.27 8.31 -17.65
N TYR A 38 -4.03 8.25 -17.16
CA TYR A 38 -3.07 9.33 -17.34
C TYR A 38 -2.89 9.68 -18.81
N THR A 39 -2.67 10.96 -19.10
CA THR A 39 -2.49 11.46 -20.47
C THR A 39 -1.03 11.46 -20.91
N SER A 40 -0.10 11.41 -19.95
CA SER A 40 1.33 11.31 -20.20
C SER A 40 2.06 10.59 -19.05
N HIS A 41 3.24 10.05 -19.35
CA HIS A 41 4.14 9.49 -18.36
C HIS A 41 4.62 10.53 -17.33
N GLU A 42 4.83 11.79 -17.75
CA GLU A 42 5.26 12.87 -16.86
C GLU A 42 4.21 13.21 -15.79
N GLU A 43 2.93 13.22 -16.17
CA GLU A 43 1.83 13.43 -15.24
C GLU A 43 1.79 12.33 -14.16
N TRP A 44 1.91 11.08 -14.57
CA TRP A 44 1.98 9.93 -13.67
C TRP A 44 3.21 9.96 -12.77
N ASP A 45 4.40 10.25 -13.31
CA ASP A 45 5.64 10.28 -12.54
C ASP A 45 5.61 11.40 -11.47
N ASN A 46 4.99 12.54 -11.77
CA ASN A 46 4.77 13.60 -10.78
C ASN A 46 3.93 13.14 -9.59
N ASP A 47 2.84 12.40 -9.83
CA ASP A 47 1.99 11.87 -8.76
C ASP A 47 2.70 10.77 -7.97
N VAL A 48 3.42 9.87 -8.64
CA VAL A 48 4.26 8.85 -7.99
C VAL A 48 5.33 9.49 -7.10
N ILE A 49 6.04 10.51 -7.58
CA ILE A 49 7.05 11.23 -6.82
C ILE A 49 6.41 11.95 -5.64
N ALA A 50 5.31 12.67 -5.86
CA ALA A 50 4.58 13.34 -4.79
C ALA A 50 4.16 12.38 -3.69
N TRP A 51 3.67 11.18 -4.04
CA TRP A 51 3.27 10.17 -3.07
C TRP A 51 4.45 9.51 -2.36
N LYS A 52 5.54 9.21 -3.07
CA LYS A 52 6.78 8.69 -2.45
C LYS A 52 7.37 9.68 -1.43
N MET A 53 7.24 10.98 -1.68
CA MET A 53 7.73 12.04 -0.80
C MET A 53 6.77 12.39 0.34
N LYS A 54 5.54 11.87 0.31
CA LYS A 54 4.56 12.07 1.38
C LYS A 54 5.10 11.49 2.68
N SER A 55 5.07 12.28 3.76
CA SER A 55 5.49 11.81 5.08
C SER A 55 4.63 10.63 5.53
N HIS A 56 5.29 9.57 5.96
CA HIS A 56 4.68 8.38 6.54
C HIS A 56 5.56 7.87 7.70
N SER A 57 4.97 7.07 8.57
CA SER A 57 5.69 6.41 9.64
C SER A 57 6.61 5.29 9.11
N ASN A 58 7.64 4.94 9.87
CA ASN A 58 8.42 3.74 9.64
C ASN A 58 7.85 2.55 10.42
N THR A 59 8.01 1.34 9.87
CA THR A 59 7.69 0.09 10.56
C THR A 59 8.77 -0.97 10.30
N ASN A 60 8.69 -2.11 10.99
CA ASN A 60 9.65 -3.20 10.87
C ASN A 60 8.99 -4.49 10.35
N ILE A 61 9.81 -5.43 9.88
CA ILE A 61 9.35 -6.67 9.26
C ILE A 61 8.47 -7.55 10.18
N VAL A 62 8.73 -7.53 11.49
CA VAL A 62 7.93 -8.29 12.46
C VAL A 62 6.51 -7.72 12.55
N ASN A 63 6.39 -6.39 12.58
CA ASN A 63 5.09 -5.72 12.59
C ASN A 63 4.35 -5.91 11.25
N LEU A 64 5.06 -5.88 10.11
CA LEU A 64 4.46 -6.16 8.81
C LEU A 64 3.91 -7.59 8.72
N ALA A 65 4.65 -8.58 9.22
CA ALA A 65 4.17 -9.97 9.26
C ALA A 65 2.92 -10.12 10.15
N LYS A 66 2.85 -9.42 11.28
CA LYS A 66 1.65 -9.38 12.13
C LYS A 66 0.48 -8.71 11.41
N ALA A 67 0.74 -7.61 10.72
CA ALA A 67 -0.28 -6.86 9.98
C ALA A 67 -0.89 -7.70 8.86
N PHE A 68 -0.08 -8.43 8.09
CA PHE A 68 -0.57 -9.33 7.04
C PHE A 68 -1.53 -10.41 7.60
N ARG A 69 -1.17 -11.01 8.73
CA ARG A 69 -2.02 -12.01 9.41
C ARG A 69 -3.31 -11.39 9.93
N LEU A 70 -3.25 -10.19 10.50
CA LEU A 70 -4.44 -9.49 10.98
C LEU A 70 -5.35 -9.09 9.82
N TYR A 71 -4.78 -8.54 8.74
CA TYR A 71 -5.51 -8.16 7.54
C TYR A 71 -6.32 -9.34 6.99
N SER A 72 -5.69 -10.51 6.87
CA SER A 72 -6.36 -11.73 6.41
C SER A 72 -7.55 -12.14 7.29
N LYS A 73 -7.49 -11.89 8.60
CA LYS A 73 -8.57 -12.21 9.54
C LYS A 73 -9.71 -11.20 9.50
N GLU A 74 -9.39 -9.92 9.35
CA GLU A 74 -10.35 -8.82 9.45
C GLU A 74 -10.98 -8.45 8.09
N LYS A 75 -10.38 -8.88 6.96
CA LYS A 75 -10.82 -8.54 5.60
C LYS A 75 -12.31 -8.79 5.35
N ALA A 76 -12.83 -9.95 5.75
CA ALA A 76 -14.24 -10.29 5.55
C ALA A 76 -15.17 -9.33 6.30
N LYS A 77 -14.80 -8.93 7.52
CA LYS A 77 -15.57 -7.97 8.32
C LYS A 77 -15.48 -6.57 7.73
N ALA A 78 -14.29 -6.12 7.35
CA ALA A 78 -14.12 -4.84 6.67
C ALA A 78 -15.00 -4.74 5.41
N ASN A 79 -14.97 -5.78 4.56
CA ASN A 79 -15.77 -5.83 3.34
C ASN A 79 -17.29 -5.88 3.61
N SER A 80 -17.72 -6.43 4.75
CA SER A 80 -19.14 -6.54 5.10
C SER A 80 -19.82 -5.19 5.34
N PHE A 81 -19.07 -4.10 5.51
CA PHE A 81 -19.65 -2.77 5.70
C PHE A 81 -20.27 -2.19 4.43
N GLY A 82 -19.91 -2.69 3.24
CA GLY A 82 -20.44 -2.20 1.97
C GLY A 82 -20.01 -0.78 1.56
N HIS A 83 -19.27 -0.09 2.41
CA HIS A 83 -18.69 1.23 2.16
C HIS A 83 -17.17 1.14 2.24
N ASP A 84 -16.52 1.43 1.12
CA ASP A 84 -15.08 1.25 0.94
C ASP A 84 -14.25 2.07 1.95
N LYS A 85 -14.58 3.35 2.13
CA LYS A 85 -13.89 4.22 3.12
C LYS A 85 -14.10 3.76 4.56
N VAL A 86 -15.25 3.16 4.88
CA VAL A 86 -15.51 2.57 6.20
C VAL A 86 -14.63 1.34 6.42
N ALA A 87 -14.48 0.49 5.39
CA ALA A 87 -13.58 -0.66 5.43
C ALA A 87 -12.13 -0.24 5.68
N HIS A 88 -11.65 0.79 4.97
CA HIS A 88 -10.34 1.39 5.16
C HIS A 88 -10.12 1.92 6.59
N CYS A 89 -11.07 2.72 7.10
CA CYS A 89 -11.02 3.19 8.49
C CYS A 89 -10.96 2.03 9.49
N TYR A 90 -11.83 1.04 9.33
CA TYR A 90 -11.88 -0.09 10.24
C TYR A 90 -10.55 -0.84 10.27
N MET A 91 -9.99 -1.14 9.09
CA MET A 91 -8.70 -1.80 8.98
C MET A 91 -7.59 -1.00 9.65
N GLY A 92 -7.55 0.33 9.42
CA GLY A 92 -6.60 1.22 10.06
C GLY A 92 -6.69 1.17 11.60
N CYS A 93 -7.91 1.19 12.14
CA CYS A 93 -8.16 1.10 13.57
C CYS A 93 -7.72 -0.25 14.16
N ARG A 94 -8.08 -1.36 13.52
CA ARG A 94 -7.70 -2.71 13.98
C ARG A 94 -6.18 -2.93 13.97
N LEU A 95 -5.50 -2.46 12.92
CA LEU A 95 -4.04 -2.50 12.82
C LEU A 95 -3.38 -1.70 13.95
N SER A 96 -3.88 -0.49 14.21
CA SER A 96 -3.34 0.36 15.28
C SER A 96 -3.60 -0.24 16.67
N GLN A 97 -4.79 -0.81 16.92
CA GLN A 97 -5.12 -1.49 18.17
C GLN A 97 -4.29 -2.74 18.40
N SER A 98 -4.03 -3.54 17.36
CA SER A 98 -3.36 -4.82 17.52
C SER A 98 -1.83 -4.72 17.47
N ILE A 99 -1.30 -3.68 16.81
CA ILE A 99 0.14 -3.53 16.53
C ILE A 99 0.62 -2.18 17.02
N ASN A 100 0.39 -1.12 16.25
CA ASN A 100 0.64 0.28 16.60
C ASN A 100 0.22 1.20 15.44
N TYR A 101 0.08 2.48 15.76
CA TYR A 101 -0.21 3.55 14.80
C TYR A 101 0.77 3.54 13.62
N ASN A 102 2.08 3.54 13.88
CA ASN A 102 3.11 3.67 12.85
C ASN A 102 3.00 2.60 11.76
N THR A 103 2.67 1.36 12.13
CA THR A 103 2.48 0.27 11.17
C THR A 103 1.22 0.48 10.33
N SER A 104 0.15 0.97 10.96
CA SER A 104 -1.10 1.27 10.26
C SER A 104 -0.94 2.42 9.26
N ASP A 105 -0.30 3.51 9.68
CA ASP A 105 0.02 4.66 8.83
C ASP A 105 0.97 4.30 7.68
N TYR A 106 2.01 3.50 7.93
CA TYR A 106 2.88 2.97 6.87
C TYR A 106 2.10 2.14 5.84
N LEU A 107 1.20 1.26 6.30
CA LEU A 107 0.43 0.41 5.39
C LEU A 107 -0.63 1.19 4.60
N ALA A 108 -1.21 2.24 5.19
CA ALA A 108 -2.06 3.18 4.47
C ALA A 108 -1.30 3.81 3.31
N TRP A 109 -0.11 4.35 3.57
CA TRP A 109 0.75 4.93 2.53
C TRP A 109 1.18 3.89 1.48
N TYR A 110 1.61 2.71 1.92
CA TYR A 110 2.15 1.68 1.04
C TYR A 110 1.10 1.10 0.09
N LYS A 111 -0.15 0.92 0.55
CA LYS A 111 -1.26 0.47 -0.31
C LYS A 111 -1.46 1.46 -1.45
N GLU A 112 -1.58 2.75 -1.15
CA GLU A 112 -1.75 3.77 -2.18
C GLU A 112 -0.53 3.90 -3.12
N LEU A 113 0.69 3.75 -2.60
CA LEU A 113 1.88 3.72 -3.45
C LEU A 113 1.83 2.54 -4.43
N LYS A 114 1.36 1.39 -3.96
CA LYS A 114 1.20 0.22 -4.81
C LYS A 114 0.12 0.46 -5.86
N ASP A 115 -1.01 1.03 -5.48
CA ASP A 115 -2.13 1.27 -6.39
C ASP A 115 -1.83 2.31 -7.48
N VAL A 116 -0.80 3.16 -7.33
CA VAL A 116 -0.33 4.05 -8.41
C VAL A 116 0.88 3.47 -9.17
N THR A 117 1.35 2.28 -8.82
CA THR A 117 2.55 1.66 -9.44
C THR A 117 2.38 0.19 -9.83
N ASP A 118 1.21 -0.43 -9.64
CA ASP A 118 0.97 -1.83 -9.95
C ASP A 118 0.43 -2.09 -11.36
N CYS A 119 0.27 -1.02 -12.15
CA CYS A 119 -0.07 -1.02 -13.57
C CYS A 119 -1.42 -1.68 -13.86
N SER A 120 -2.40 -1.45 -12.98
CA SER A 120 -3.68 -2.14 -12.95
C SER A 120 -4.84 -1.13 -12.89
N LEU A 121 -5.83 -1.33 -13.77
CA LEU A 121 -7.09 -0.59 -13.72
C LEU A 121 -8.11 -1.23 -12.76
N ASP A 122 -7.75 -2.32 -12.08
CA ASP A 122 -8.62 -2.93 -11.06
C ASP A 122 -8.33 -2.41 -9.65
N SER A 123 -7.18 -1.74 -9.49
CA SER A 123 -6.74 -1.02 -8.30
C SER A 123 -6.63 0.45 -8.66
N HIS A 124 -6.99 1.34 -7.74
CA HIS A 124 -6.93 2.77 -8.02
C HIS A 124 -6.37 3.50 -6.82
N PHE A 125 -5.41 4.37 -7.08
CA PHE A 125 -4.92 5.30 -6.11
C PHE A 125 -6.02 6.26 -5.67
N GLU A 126 -6.35 6.25 -4.38
CA GLU A 126 -7.34 7.14 -3.81
C GLU A 126 -6.83 7.75 -2.51
N GLN A 127 -6.50 9.03 -2.54
CA GLN A 127 -6.05 9.73 -1.33
C GLN A 127 -7.08 9.65 -0.18
N ALA A 128 -8.37 9.52 -0.49
CA ALA A 128 -9.41 9.31 0.50
C ALA A 128 -9.30 7.97 1.26
N ASP A 129 -8.77 6.91 0.65
CA ASP A 129 -8.49 5.62 1.31
C ASP A 129 -7.39 5.75 2.34
N TYR A 130 -6.31 6.45 1.97
CA TYR A 130 -5.24 6.80 2.91
C TYR A 130 -5.80 7.59 4.10
N VAL A 131 -6.57 8.64 3.85
CA VAL A 131 -7.15 9.49 4.91
C VAL A 131 -8.06 8.68 5.82
N ALA A 132 -8.92 7.84 5.26
CA ALA A 132 -9.81 6.98 6.05
C ALA A 132 -9.01 5.99 6.91
N THR A 133 -8.00 5.35 6.34
CA THR A 133 -7.13 4.41 7.06
C THR A 133 -6.38 5.10 8.21
N VAL A 134 -5.84 6.31 7.98
CA VAL A 134 -5.15 7.10 9.03
C VAL A 134 -6.10 7.61 10.10
N LEU A 135 -7.34 7.99 9.74
CA LEU A 135 -8.39 8.35 10.71
C LEU A 135 -8.64 7.18 11.67
N GLY A 136 -8.87 5.99 11.11
CA GLY A 136 -9.01 4.76 11.89
C GLY A 136 -7.78 4.46 12.73
N ALA A 137 -6.58 4.57 12.16
CA ALA A 137 -5.32 4.35 12.86
C ALA A 137 -5.16 5.25 14.09
N ASN A 138 -5.54 6.52 13.97
CA ASN A 138 -5.52 7.46 15.09
C ASN A 138 -6.50 7.05 16.19
N ALA A 139 -7.72 6.68 15.85
CA ALA A 139 -8.70 6.18 16.82
C ALA A 139 -8.20 4.92 17.53
N GLY A 140 -7.61 3.98 16.78
CA GLY A 140 -7.07 2.73 17.31
C GLY A 140 -5.83 2.86 18.20
N LYS A 141 -5.30 4.08 18.40
CA LYS A 141 -4.31 4.35 19.46
C LYS A 141 -4.93 4.10 20.83
N ASP A 142 -6.22 4.42 20.98
CA ASP A 142 -7.02 4.04 22.14
C ASP A 142 -7.56 2.62 21.95
N LYS A 143 -7.12 1.70 22.83
CA LYS A 143 -7.50 0.29 22.79
C LYS A 143 -8.94 0.04 23.24
N SER A 144 -9.60 1.03 23.86
CA SER A 144 -11.00 0.94 24.28
C SER A 144 -11.99 1.24 23.16
N ILE A 145 -11.54 1.90 22.08
CA ILE A 145 -12.37 2.27 20.95
C ILE A 145 -12.97 1.03 20.27
N GLN A 146 -14.29 1.08 20.02
CA GLN A 146 -14.96 0.10 19.18
C GLN A 146 -14.81 0.51 17.72
N CYS A 147 -13.82 -0.05 17.02
CA CYS A 147 -13.44 0.36 15.67
C CYS A 147 -14.61 0.39 14.67
N GLU A 148 -15.51 -0.59 14.74
CA GLU A 148 -16.70 -0.65 13.88
C GLU A 148 -17.63 0.55 14.12
N ALA A 149 -18.04 0.78 15.38
CA ALA A 149 -18.92 1.88 15.73
C ALA A 149 -18.29 3.25 15.41
N TYR A 150 -16.99 3.39 15.65
CA TYR A 150 -16.25 4.60 15.33
C TYR A 150 -16.28 4.89 13.82
N CYS A 151 -15.88 3.92 12.99
CA CYS A 151 -15.76 4.13 11.54
C CYS A 151 -17.12 4.30 10.85
N LEU A 152 -18.19 3.65 11.34
CA LEU A 152 -19.54 3.86 10.80
C LEU A 152 -20.10 5.27 11.06
N THR A 153 -19.57 5.99 12.05
CA THR A 153 -20.05 7.31 12.47
C THR A 153 -19.15 8.47 12.07
N HIS A 154 -17.86 8.22 11.80
CA HIS A 154 -16.85 9.25 11.54
C HIS A 154 -16.32 9.26 10.09
N VAL A 155 -16.69 8.27 9.28
CA VAL A 155 -16.37 8.26 7.85
C VAL A 155 -17.59 8.75 7.08
N PRO A 156 -17.46 9.73 6.17
CA PRO A 156 -18.55 10.17 5.30
C PRO A 156 -19.01 9.03 4.39
N HIS A 157 -20.32 8.87 4.25
CA HIS A 157 -20.98 7.91 3.35
C HIS A 157 -21.38 8.57 2.04
#